data_AF-A0A7C4UHA2-F1
#
_entry.id   AF-A0A7C4UHA2-F1
#
_cell.length_a   1.000
_cell.length_b   1.000
_cell.length_c   1.000
_cell.angle_alpha   90.00
_cell.angle_beta   90.00
_cell.angle_gamma   90.00
#
_symmetry.space_group_name_H-M   'P 1'
#
loop_
_entity.id
_entity.type
_entity.pdbx_description
1 polymer ?
#
loop_
_entity_poly.entity_id
_entity_poly.type
_entity_poly.pdbx_seq_one_letter_code
_entity_poly.pdbx_strand_id
1 'polypeptide(L)'
;MPIKEPAHKLGVSEKFVYSVIDDDCNKGDSQVQKKLEKLAQYAVDRCRIMRRIAQLMKDAVEENFEKEGRPKWQPLSLATIKARQRKGYWPGKILQQRGRLTSSISSYSDNDKAVVGTNVVYAA
;
A
#
# COMPACT_ATOMS: atom_id res chain seq x y z
N MET A 1 -46.53 -35.69 11.70
CA MET A 1 -47.45 -34.93 12.56
C MET A 1 -46.73 -33.72 13.11
N PRO A 2 -47.06 -32.49 12.72
CA PRO A 2 -46.64 -31.30 13.43
C PRO A 2 -47.77 -30.82 14.35
N ILE A 3 -47.42 -30.58 15.61
CA ILE A 3 -48.29 -30.04 16.65
C ILE A 3 -48.40 -28.54 16.39
N LYS A 4 -49.57 -28.06 15.96
CA LYS A 4 -49.89 -26.63 15.88
C LYS A 4 -50.43 -26.20 17.24
N GLU A 5 -49.62 -25.50 18.02
CA GLU A 5 -50.08 -24.79 19.21
C GLU A 5 -50.56 -23.39 18.80
N PRO A 6 -51.80 -22.97 19.13
CA PRO A 6 -52.36 -21.74 18.59
C PRO A 6 -51.85 -20.52 19.38
N ALA A 7 -51.05 -19.70 18.70
CA ALA A 7 -50.57 -18.40 19.18
C ALA A 7 -51.69 -17.34 19.22
N HIS A 8 -52.71 -17.54 20.07
CA HIS A 8 -53.86 -16.64 20.18
C HIS A 8 -53.88 -15.81 21.49
N LYS A 9 -52.74 -15.62 22.18
CA LYS A 9 -52.71 -14.94 23.50
C LYS A 9 -51.98 -13.61 23.59
N LEU A 10 -51.48 -13.05 22.50
CA LEU A 10 -50.99 -11.67 22.48
C LEU A 10 -51.58 -11.02 21.24
N GLY A 11 -52.37 -9.96 21.42
CA GLY A 11 -53.15 -9.26 20.38
C GLY A 11 -52.29 -8.50 19.37
N VAL A 12 -51.27 -9.16 18.84
CA VAL A 12 -50.32 -8.66 17.86
C VAL A 12 -50.56 -9.45 16.58
N SER A 13 -50.90 -8.77 15.49
CA SER A 13 -51.18 -9.47 14.23
C SER A 13 -49.95 -10.26 13.76
N GLU A 14 -50.15 -11.43 13.15
CA GLU A 14 -49.07 -12.23 12.55
C GLU A 14 -48.21 -11.39 11.57
N LYS A 15 -48.83 -10.42 10.87
CA LYS A 15 -48.14 -9.44 10.01
C LYS A 15 -47.15 -8.55 10.75
N PHE A 16 -47.40 -8.24 12.02
CA PHE A 16 -46.55 -7.39 12.85
C PHE A 16 -45.35 -8.16 13.41
N VAL A 17 -45.52 -9.46 13.69
CA VAL A 17 -44.40 -10.31 14.14
C VAL A 17 -43.40 -10.56 13.00
N TYR A 18 -43.87 -10.75 11.77
CA TYR A 18 -42.98 -10.87 10.61
C TYR A 18 -42.26 -9.57 10.23
N SER A 19 -42.92 -8.40 10.32
CA SER A 19 -42.31 -7.12 9.92
C SER A 19 -41.15 -6.66 10.81
N VAL A 20 -41.05 -7.14 12.05
CA VAL A 20 -40.01 -6.72 13.01
C VAL A 20 -38.77 -7.63 12.95
N ILE A 21 -38.88 -8.84 12.37
CA ILE A 21 -37.77 -9.80 12.28
C ILE A 21 -36.90 -9.57 11.03
N ASP A 22 -37.45 -8.95 9.98
CA ASP A 22 -36.75 -8.75 8.70
C ASP A 22 -35.77 -7.55 8.67
N ASP A 23 -35.88 -6.59 9.60
CA ASP A 23 -35.15 -5.33 9.54
C ASP A 23 -33.68 -5.40 10.03
N ASP A 24 -33.35 -6.36 10.90
CA ASP A 24 -32.00 -6.48 11.46
C ASP A 24 -31.10 -7.44 10.65
N CYS A 25 -31.68 -8.42 9.94
CA CYS A 25 -30.94 -9.29 9.02
C CYS A 25 -30.52 -8.52 7.73
N ASN A 26 -31.42 -7.67 7.21
CA ASN A 26 -31.16 -6.86 6.02
C ASN A 26 -30.07 -5.78 6.23
N LYS A 27 -29.94 -5.24 7.45
CA LYS A 27 -28.90 -4.25 7.76
C LYS A 27 -27.50 -4.85 7.71
N GLY A 28 -27.32 -6.08 8.21
CA GLY A 28 -26.05 -6.81 8.17
C GLY A 28 -25.60 -7.08 6.72
N ASP A 29 -26.52 -7.54 5.89
CA ASP A 29 -26.29 -7.81 4.47
C ASP A 29 -25.96 -6.52 3.70
N SER A 30 -26.64 -5.42 3.98
CA SER A 30 -26.36 -4.12 3.35
C SER A 30 -24.94 -3.59 3.63
N GLN A 31 -24.41 -3.84 4.84
CA GLN A 31 -23.07 -3.41 5.24
C GLN A 31 -21.98 -4.26 4.57
N VAL A 32 -22.22 -5.58 4.46
CA VAL A 32 -21.34 -6.49 3.73
C VAL A 32 -21.33 -6.14 2.25
N GLN A 33 -22.50 -5.90 1.65
CA GLN A 33 -22.63 -5.53 0.25
C GLN A 33 -21.92 -4.22 -0.07
N LYS A 34 -22.08 -3.17 0.75
CA LYS A 34 -21.34 -1.90 0.59
C LYS A 34 -19.83 -2.08 0.65
N LYS A 35 -19.33 -2.96 1.52
CA LYS A 35 -17.89 -3.27 1.59
C LYS A 35 -17.40 -4.03 0.36
N LEU A 36 -18.19 -4.97 -0.14
CA LEU A 36 -17.90 -5.72 -1.38
C LEU A 36 -17.91 -4.80 -2.61
N GLU A 37 -18.86 -3.88 -2.72
CA GLU A 37 -18.90 -2.87 -3.78
C GLU A 37 -17.68 -1.95 -3.72
N LYS A 38 -17.29 -1.50 -2.52
CA LYS A 38 -16.08 -0.72 -2.34
C LYS A 38 -14.81 -1.49 -2.71
N LEU A 39 -14.76 -2.79 -2.41
CA LEU A 39 -13.65 -3.66 -2.81
C LEU A 39 -13.62 -3.83 -4.34
N ALA A 40 -14.77 -4.05 -4.98
CA ALA A 40 -14.90 -4.13 -6.43
C ALA A 40 -14.48 -2.82 -7.10
N GLN A 41 -14.84 -1.67 -6.52
CA GLN A 41 -14.36 -0.37 -6.98
C GLN A 41 -12.84 -0.24 -6.91
N TYR A 42 -12.18 -0.75 -5.86
CA TYR A 42 -10.71 -0.77 -5.81
C TYR A 42 -10.08 -1.77 -6.78
N ALA A 43 -10.81 -2.81 -7.17
CA ALA A 43 -10.36 -3.72 -8.23
C ALA A 43 -10.42 -3.05 -9.61
N VAL A 44 -11.34 -2.09 -9.83
CA VAL A 44 -11.47 -1.31 -11.06
C VAL A 44 -10.55 -0.08 -11.06
N ASP A 45 -10.62 0.76 -10.02
CA ASP A 45 -9.73 1.89 -9.74
C ASP A 45 -8.65 1.50 -8.72
N ARG A 46 -7.58 0.95 -9.27
CA ARG A 46 -6.37 0.54 -8.58
C ARG A 46 -5.38 1.69 -8.41
N CYS A 47 -5.64 2.89 -8.93
CA CYS A 47 -4.69 4.02 -8.85
C CYS A 47 -4.22 4.28 -7.42
N ARG A 48 -5.12 4.14 -6.43
CA ARG A 48 -4.79 4.31 -5.00
C ARG A 48 -3.80 3.25 -4.51
N ILE A 49 -3.99 2.00 -4.90
CA ILE A 49 -3.13 0.88 -4.50
C ILE A 49 -1.78 1.00 -5.23
N MET A 50 -1.79 1.26 -6.53
CA MET A 50 -0.57 1.43 -7.33
C MET A 50 0.27 2.61 -6.84
N ARG A 51 -0.36 3.73 -6.46
CA ARG A 51 0.34 4.85 -5.82
C ARG A 51 1.05 4.44 -4.53
N ARG A 52 0.39 3.63 -3.69
CA ARG A 52 0.99 3.13 -2.46
C ARG A 52 2.13 2.17 -2.74
N ILE A 53 1.99 1.29 -3.72
CA ILE A 53 3.07 0.40 -4.17
C ILE A 53 4.27 1.22 -4.67
N ALA A 54 4.05 2.22 -5.51
CA ALA A 54 5.11 3.08 -6.05
C ALA A 54 5.84 3.85 -4.94
N GLN A 55 5.11 4.33 -3.92
CA GLN A 55 5.71 4.96 -2.75
C GLN A 55 6.56 3.98 -1.94
N LEU A 56 6.03 2.79 -1.63
CA LEU A 56 6.78 1.76 -0.90
C LEU A 56 8.06 1.33 -1.64
N MET A 57 7.99 1.18 -2.96
CA MET A 57 9.14 0.87 -3.79
C MET A 57 10.19 2.01 -3.73
N LYS A 58 9.75 3.27 -3.79
CA LYS A 58 10.63 4.43 -3.68
C LYS A 58 11.31 4.47 -2.31
N ASP A 59 10.54 4.32 -1.24
CA ASP A 59 11.06 4.30 0.13
C ASP A 59 12.09 3.19 0.31
N ALA A 60 11.84 2.00 -0.26
CA ALA A 60 12.79 0.88 -0.21
C ALA A 60 14.11 1.20 -0.94
N VAL A 61 14.07 1.91 -2.06
CA VAL A 61 15.28 2.37 -2.78
C VAL A 61 16.05 3.39 -1.95
N GLU A 62 15.38 4.39 -1.39
CA GLU A 62 15.99 5.41 -0.54
C GLU A 62 16.63 4.78 0.71
N GLU A 63 15.92 3.86 1.37
CA GLU A 63 16.40 3.16 2.55
C GLU A 63 17.56 2.19 2.21
N ASN A 64 17.66 1.72 0.96
CA ASN A 64 18.83 0.96 0.49
C ASN A 64 20.06 1.85 0.30
N PHE A 65 19.90 3.06 -0.25
CA PHE A 65 20.97 4.05 -0.29
C PHE A 65 21.40 4.48 1.12
N GLU A 66 20.46 4.63 2.05
CA GLU A 66 20.75 5.03 3.43
C GLU A 66 21.58 3.97 4.17
N LYS A 67 21.22 2.70 4.01
CA LYS A 67 21.90 1.56 4.66
C LYS A 67 23.17 1.09 3.96
N GLU A 68 23.55 1.73 2.85
CA GLU A 68 24.69 1.31 2.01
C GLU A 68 24.50 -0.09 1.41
N GLY A 69 23.25 -0.44 1.07
CA GLY A 69 22.84 -1.71 0.45
C GLY A 69 22.27 -2.74 1.43
N ARG A 70 21.66 -3.81 0.86
CA ARG A 70 21.15 -4.99 1.57
C ARG A 70 21.47 -6.28 0.80
N PRO A 71 22.52 -7.05 1.19
CA PRO A 71 23.48 -6.73 2.26
C PRO A 71 24.32 -5.50 1.94
N LYS A 72 25.01 -4.95 2.95
CA LYS A 72 25.89 -3.79 2.76
C LYS A 72 26.92 -4.06 1.66
N TRP A 73 27.20 -3.05 0.86
CA TRP A 73 28.22 -3.12 -0.18
C TRP A 73 29.61 -3.25 0.41
N GLN A 74 30.51 -3.83 -0.39
CA GLN A 74 31.91 -3.95 -0.04
C GLN A 74 32.53 -2.55 0.19
N PRO A 75 33.50 -2.43 1.12
CA PRO A 75 34.19 -1.17 1.35
C PRO A 75 34.84 -0.61 0.08
N LEU A 76 34.94 0.71 0.01
CA LEU A 76 35.68 1.37 -1.07
C LEU A 76 37.17 1.05 -0.96
N SER A 77 37.85 0.95 -2.10
CA SER A 77 39.31 0.84 -2.14
C SER A 77 40.00 2.05 -1.49
N LEU A 78 41.21 1.86 -0.98
CA LEU A 78 42.01 2.96 -0.40
C LEU A 78 42.27 4.08 -1.40
N ALA A 79 42.47 3.75 -2.69
CA ALA A 79 42.65 4.73 -3.74
C ALA A 79 41.40 5.61 -3.93
N THR A 80 40.21 4.98 -3.92
CA THR A 80 38.93 5.68 -4.01
C THR A 80 38.69 6.57 -2.79
N ILE A 81 39.00 6.09 -1.57
CA ILE A 81 38.89 6.88 -0.34
C ILE A 81 39.79 8.11 -0.41
N LYS A 82 41.07 7.96 -0.74
CA LYS A 82 42.01 9.09 -0.91
C LYS A 82 41.54 10.09 -1.96
N ALA A 83 40.98 9.61 -3.08
CA ALA A 83 40.42 10.49 -4.11
C ALA A 83 39.20 11.27 -3.61
N ARG A 84 38.34 10.65 -2.79
CA ARG A 84 37.18 11.33 -2.18
C ARG A 84 37.60 12.32 -1.08
N GLN A 85 38.59 11.97 -0.25
CA GLN A 85 39.15 12.88 0.76
C GLN A 85 39.68 14.17 0.14
N ARG A 86 40.48 14.07 -0.94
CA ARG A 86 40.98 15.24 -1.67
C ARG A 86 39.88 16.14 -2.24
N LYS A 87 38.70 15.59 -2.49
CA LYS A 87 37.52 16.32 -2.99
C LYS A 87 36.55 16.74 -1.89
N GLY A 88 36.85 16.47 -0.61
CA GLY A 88 35.98 16.78 0.52
C GLY A 88 34.73 15.89 0.65
N TYR A 89 34.71 14.71 -0.01
CA TYR A 89 33.59 13.78 0.03
C TYR A 89 33.81 12.57 0.96
N TRP A 90 34.79 12.64 1.86
CA TRP A 90 35.10 11.59 2.82
C TRP A 90 35.62 12.19 4.15
N PRO A 91 35.22 11.67 5.34
CA PRO A 91 34.37 10.50 5.58
C PRO A 91 32.95 10.67 5.05
N GLY A 92 32.36 9.59 4.51
CA GLY A 92 31.08 9.66 3.83
C GLY A 92 30.52 8.27 3.50
N LYS A 93 29.47 8.26 2.68
CA LYS A 93 28.75 7.05 2.26
C LYS A 93 29.40 6.37 1.05
N ILE A 94 29.34 5.05 0.99
CA ILE A 94 29.90 4.23 -0.10
C ILE A 94 29.09 4.48 -1.38
N LEU A 95 27.77 4.33 -1.29
CA LEU A 95 26.78 4.49 -2.37
C LEU A 95 26.43 5.94 -2.66
N GLN A 96 26.82 6.88 -1.79
CA GLN A 96 26.48 8.29 -1.95
C GLN A 96 27.73 9.17 -1.79
N GLN A 97 28.25 9.70 -2.91
CA GLN A 97 29.30 10.71 -2.86
C GLN A 97 28.73 12.13 -2.75
N ARG A 98 27.77 12.48 -3.63
CA ARG A 98 27.09 13.78 -3.67
C ARG A 98 25.57 13.66 -3.45
N GLY A 99 25.03 12.45 -3.39
CA GLY A 99 23.58 12.21 -3.28
C GLY A 99 22.74 12.44 -4.54
N ARG A 100 23.34 12.88 -5.67
CA ARG A 100 22.58 13.24 -6.90
C ARG A 100 21.67 12.13 -7.43
N LEU A 101 22.12 10.88 -7.41
CA LEU A 101 21.30 9.75 -7.86
C LEU A 101 20.13 9.55 -6.91
N THR A 102 20.40 9.42 -5.61
CA THR A 102 19.38 9.26 -4.56
C THR A 102 18.32 10.37 -4.62
N SER A 103 18.73 11.63 -4.75
CA SER A 103 17.80 12.77 -4.80
C SER A 103 16.97 12.85 -6.08
N SER A 104 17.35 12.12 -7.12
CA SER A 104 16.64 12.07 -8.40
C SER A 104 15.61 10.93 -8.49
N ILE A 105 15.54 10.07 -7.48
CA ILE A 105 14.58 8.97 -7.48
C ILE A 105 13.16 9.52 -7.35
N SER A 106 12.34 9.18 -8.33
CA SER A 106 10.93 9.57 -8.41
C SER A 106 10.07 8.34 -8.60
N SER A 107 8.80 8.46 -8.20
CA SER A 107 7.79 7.43 -8.39
C SER A 107 6.65 7.96 -9.26
N TYR A 108 6.08 7.08 -10.06
CA TYR A 108 4.89 7.31 -10.85
C TYR A 108 3.94 6.12 -10.71
N SER A 109 2.64 6.36 -10.83
CA SER A 109 1.65 5.30 -10.82
C SER A 109 0.42 5.70 -11.61
N ASP A 110 -0.16 4.72 -12.31
CA ASP A 110 -1.49 4.80 -12.90
C ASP A 110 -2.34 3.62 -12.41
N ASN A 111 -3.43 3.31 -13.12
CA ASN A 111 -4.33 2.22 -12.72
C ASN A 111 -3.70 0.82 -12.87
N ASP A 112 -2.68 0.69 -13.71
CA ASP A 112 -2.12 -0.58 -14.14
C ASP A 112 -0.66 -0.75 -13.73
N LYS A 113 0.01 0.35 -13.40
CA LYS A 113 1.46 0.40 -13.19
C LYS A 113 1.84 1.19 -11.95
N ALA A 114 2.89 0.72 -11.31
CA ALA A 114 3.67 1.44 -10.31
C ALA A 114 5.13 1.42 -10.76
N VAL A 115 5.74 2.59 -10.88
CA VAL A 115 7.07 2.78 -11.45
C VAL A 115 7.92 3.60 -10.49
N VAL A 116 9.18 3.21 -10.33
CA VAL A 116 10.21 3.98 -9.64
C VAL A 116 11.42 4.07 -10.55
N GLY A 117 11.97 5.27 -10.70
CA GLY A 117 13.09 5.50 -11.60
C GLY A 117 13.76 6.84 -11.37
N THR A 118 14.69 7.17 -12.26
CA THR A 118 15.47 8.40 -12.25
C THR A 118 15.55 8.98 -13.65
N ASN A 119 15.71 10.30 -13.74
CA ASN A 119 15.96 11.02 -14.97
C ASN A 119 17.47 11.33 -15.19
N VAL A 120 18.37 10.76 -14.38
CA VAL A 120 19.81 10.97 -14.58
C VAL A 120 20.35 10.03 -15.66
N VAL A 121 21.01 10.61 -16.66
CA VAL A 121 21.44 9.92 -17.89
C VAL A 121 22.27 8.65 -17.65
N TYR A 122 23.11 8.63 -16.62
CA TYR A 122 23.97 7.47 -16.34
C TYR A 122 23.25 6.30 -15.64
N ALA A 123 21.95 6.44 -15.37
CA ALA A 123 21.14 5.43 -14.68
C ALA A 123 19.77 5.18 -15.37
N ALA A 124 19.61 5.69 -16.61
CA ALA A 124 18.43 5.50 -17.44
C ALA A 124 18.63 4.35 -18.43
#